data_AF-A0A8J2PDY4-F1
#
_entry.id   AF-A0A8J2PDY4-F1
#
_cell.length_a   1.000
_cell.length_b   1.000
_cell.length_c   1.000
_cell.angle_alpha   90.00
_cell.angle_beta   90.00
_cell.angle_gamma   90.00
#
_symmetry.space_group_name_H-M   'P 1'
#
loop_
_entity.id
_entity.type
_entity.pdbx_description
1 polymer ?
#
loop_
_entity_poly.entity_id
_entity_poly.type
_entity_poly.pdbx_seq_one_letter_code
_entity_poly.pdbx_strand_id
1 'polypeptide(L)'
;QIHDRLKGVYQLIQDINTEHTRSVTTIAAINKIHEKARQDEKITQTNKQKLKSLYNNAISEAETEEDLIRKALEKIYEIRSIKNERRIQAKQAGNKEAIRRGALMKMLQTSAQTLPLWIGKSGVEPPPLCGAIPADFSYVAKVV
;
A
#
# COMPACT_ATOMS: atom_id res chain seq x y z
N GLN A 1 -9.80 -8.52 -17.51
CA GLN A 1 -9.08 -7.32 -17.03
C GLN A 1 -9.35 -6.99 -15.57
N ILE A 2 -10.51 -6.42 -15.16
CA ILE A 2 -10.73 -6.11 -13.72
C ILE A 2 -10.79 -7.38 -12.85
N HIS A 3 -11.49 -8.42 -13.34
CA HIS A 3 -11.62 -9.71 -12.64
C HIS A 3 -10.25 -10.35 -12.33
N ASP A 4 -9.35 -10.36 -13.31
CA ASP A 4 -8.01 -10.95 -13.16
C ASP A 4 -7.16 -10.16 -12.16
N ARG A 5 -7.28 -8.83 -12.18
CA ARG A 5 -6.62 -7.97 -11.18
C ARG A 5 -7.20 -8.18 -9.78
N LEU A 6 -8.51 -8.38 -9.64
CA LEU A 6 -9.14 -8.72 -8.35
C LEU A 6 -8.67 -10.08 -7.80
N LYS A 7 -8.55 -11.10 -8.65
CA LYS A 7 -7.90 -12.37 -8.26
C LYS A 7 -6.46 -12.14 -7.80
N GLY A 8 -5.74 -11.28 -8.50
CA GLY A 8 -4.39 -10.87 -8.12
C GLY A 8 -4.32 -10.19 -6.75
N VAL A 9 -5.27 -9.31 -6.42
CA VAL A 9 -5.36 -8.69 -5.08
C VAL A 9 -5.66 -9.75 -4.03
N TYR A 10 -6.59 -10.66 -4.31
CA TYR A 10 -6.93 -11.75 -3.40
C TYR A 10 -5.73 -12.64 -3.08
N GLN A 11 -4.93 -13.02 -4.10
CA GLN A 11 -3.70 -13.78 -3.88
C GLN A 11 -2.71 -13.01 -3.01
N LEU A 12 -2.48 -11.73 -3.30
CA LEU A 12 -1.56 -10.90 -2.52
C LEU A 12 -2.00 -10.79 -1.05
N ILE A 13 -3.30 -10.73 -0.77
CA ILE A 13 -3.82 -10.74 0.61
C ILE A 13 -3.48 -12.05 1.32
N GLN A 14 -3.57 -13.19 0.63
CA GLN A 14 -3.16 -14.48 1.21
C GLN A 14 -1.65 -14.51 1.49
N ASP A 15 -0.85 -14.05 0.54
CA ASP A 15 0.62 -14.00 0.67
C ASP A 15 1.04 -13.09 1.84
N ILE A 16 0.40 -11.92 1.99
CA ILE A 16 0.59 -11.01 3.13
C ILE A 16 0.26 -11.72 4.44
N ASN A 17 -0.86 -12.43 4.51
CA ASN A 17 -1.26 -13.14 5.73
C ASN A 17 -0.28 -14.28 6.08
N THR A 18 0.28 -14.95 5.08
CA THR A 18 1.32 -15.96 5.27
C THR A 18 2.59 -15.34 5.87
N GLU A 19 3.08 -14.23 5.30
CA GLU A 19 4.26 -13.56 5.86
C GLU A 19 4.00 -12.94 7.23
N HIS A 20 2.80 -12.39 7.46
CA HIS A 20 2.38 -11.92 8.77
C HIS A 20 2.48 -13.02 9.84
N THR A 21 1.97 -14.22 9.53
CA THR A 21 2.02 -15.38 10.44
C THR A 21 3.47 -15.79 10.77
N ARG A 22 4.35 -15.72 9.76
CA ARG A 22 5.78 -15.99 9.94
C ARG A 22 6.44 -14.94 10.83
N SER A 23 6.21 -13.65 10.57
CA SER A 23 6.71 -12.52 11.36
C SER A 23 6.28 -12.62 12.82
N VAL A 24 5.00 -12.94 13.08
CA VAL A 24 4.47 -13.19 14.44
C VAL A 24 5.24 -14.32 15.13
N THR A 25 5.57 -15.40 14.42
CA THR A 25 6.33 -16.53 14.95
C THR A 25 7.77 -16.12 15.31
N THR A 26 8.42 -15.35 14.44
CA THR A 26 9.77 -14.81 14.68
C THR A 26 9.80 -13.90 15.91
N ILE A 27 8.83 -12.98 16.03
CA ILE A 27 8.69 -12.08 17.18
C ILE A 27 8.45 -12.87 18.47
N ALA A 28 7.60 -13.89 18.44
CA ALA A 28 7.37 -14.76 19.59
C ALA A 28 8.65 -15.48 20.04
N ALA A 29 9.48 -15.93 19.09
CA ALA A 29 10.77 -16.54 19.39
C ALA A 29 11.76 -15.55 20.03
N ILE A 30 11.79 -14.30 19.56
CA ILE A 30 12.59 -13.22 20.15
C ILE A 30 12.16 -12.97 21.60
N ASN A 31 10.86 -12.80 21.84
CA ASN A 31 10.30 -12.55 23.17
C ASN A 31 10.65 -13.67 24.14
N LYS A 32 10.53 -14.94 23.71
CA LYS A 32 10.88 -16.10 24.54
C LYS A 32 12.34 -16.13 24.97
N ILE A 33 13.26 -15.67 24.12
CA ILE A 33 14.69 -15.59 24.49
C ILE A 33 14.92 -14.46 25.49
N HIS A 34 14.26 -13.31 25.31
CA HIS A 34 14.32 -12.20 26.28
C HIS A 34 13.75 -12.56 27.64
N GLU A 35 12.63 -13.27 27.70
CA GLU A 35 12.05 -13.74 28.96
C GLU A 35 13.02 -14.65 29.73
N LYS A 36 13.67 -15.59 29.04
CA LYS A 36 14.69 -16.46 29.64
C LYS A 36 15.89 -15.66 30.14
N ALA A 37 16.38 -14.72 29.33
CA ALA A 37 17.50 -13.87 29.72
C ALA A 37 17.17 -13.01 30.95
N ARG A 38 15.91 -12.59 31.10
CA ARG A 38 15.43 -11.86 32.28
C ARG A 38 15.37 -12.74 33.53
N GLN A 39 14.97 -14.01 33.39
CA GLN A 39 14.97 -14.98 34.49
C GLN A 39 16.39 -15.35 34.93
N ASP A 40 17.31 -15.51 33.98
CA ASP A 40 18.70 -15.91 34.25
C ASP A 40 19.60 -14.72 34.69
N GLU A 41 19.06 -13.49 34.70
CA GLU A 41 19.78 -12.21 34.87
C GLU A 41 21.01 -12.04 33.96
N LYS A 42 21.12 -12.83 32.90
CA LYS A 42 22.25 -12.83 31.97
C LYS A 42 21.83 -13.28 30.57
N ILE A 43 22.48 -12.70 29.58
CA ILE A 43 22.41 -13.18 28.19
C ILE A 43 23.64 -14.03 27.92
N THR A 44 23.43 -15.31 27.63
CA THR A 44 24.51 -16.19 27.16
C THR A 44 24.97 -15.78 25.75
N GLN A 45 26.25 -16.00 25.45
CA GLN A 45 26.81 -15.66 24.13
C GLN A 45 26.06 -16.35 22.97
N THR A 46 25.60 -17.59 23.18
CA THR A 46 24.75 -18.33 22.23
C THR A 46 23.41 -17.64 22.00
N ASN A 47 22.74 -17.18 23.05
CA ASN A 47 21.47 -16.45 22.93
C ASN A 47 21.66 -15.11 22.21
N LYS A 48 22.77 -14.43 22.45
CA LYS A 48 23.12 -13.18 21.74
C LYS A 48 23.28 -13.40 20.23
N GLN A 49 23.99 -14.45 19.82
CA GLN A 49 24.12 -14.81 18.40
C GLN A 49 22.77 -15.16 17.77
N LYS A 50 21.95 -15.95 18.48
CA LYS A 50 20.60 -16.33 18.02
C LYS A 50 19.68 -15.12 17.88
N LEU A 51 19.69 -14.18 18.85
CA LEU A 51 18.92 -12.94 18.78
C LEU A 51 19.32 -12.09 17.58
N LYS A 52 20.63 -11.94 17.31
CA LYS A 52 21.10 -11.19 16.14
C LYS A 52 20.55 -11.78 14.84
N SER A 53 20.54 -13.10 14.72
CA SER A 53 19.94 -13.80 13.56
C SER A 53 18.44 -13.55 13.46
N LEU A 54 17.70 -13.70 14.58
CA LEU A 54 16.25 -13.45 14.61
C LEU A 54 15.88 -12.01 14.28
N TYR A 55 16.67 -11.02 14.71
CA TYR A 55 16.45 -9.62 14.34
C TYR A 55 16.64 -9.37 12.85
N ASN A 56 17.71 -9.94 12.26
CA ASN A 56 17.91 -9.84 10.82
C ASN A 56 16.75 -10.48 10.05
N ASN A 57 16.25 -11.63 10.52
CA ASN A 57 15.07 -12.26 9.93
C ASN A 57 13.82 -11.39 10.06
N ALA A 58 13.56 -10.83 11.25
CA ALA A 58 12.41 -9.96 11.47
C ALA A 58 12.44 -8.70 10.59
N ILE A 59 13.61 -8.11 10.37
CA ILE A 59 13.79 -6.98 9.44
C ILE A 59 13.45 -7.42 8.01
N SER A 60 14.04 -8.53 7.55
CA SER A 60 13.79 -9.04 6.19
C SER A 60 12.33 -9.46 5.97
N GLU A 61 11.69 -10.04 6.97
CA GLU A 61 10.26 -10.41 6.96
C GLU A 61 9.39 -9.15 6.87
N ALA A 62 9.69 -8.11 7.65
CA ALA A 62 8.98 -6.84 7.59
C ALA A 62 9.14 -6.14 6.22
N GLU A 63 10.35 -6.14 5.64
CA GLU A 63 10.60 -5.60 4.29
C GLU A 63 9.81 -6.36 3.21
N THR A 64 9.70 -7.69 3.35
CA THR A 64 8.95 -8.53 2.41
C THR A 64 7.45 -8.30 2.52
N GLU A 65 6.90 -8.25 3.74
CA GLU A 65 5.49 -7.96 4.00
C GLU A 65 5.11 -6.58 3.45
N GLU A 66 5.98 -5.58 3.65
CA GLU A 66 5.82 -4.22 3.16
C GLU A 66 5.79 -4.16 1.62
N ASP A 67 6.68 -4.88 0.94
CA ASP A 67 6.69 -4.99 -0.53
C ASP A 67 5.41 -5.64 -1.09
N LEU A 68 4.91 -6.70 -0.43
CA LEU A 68 3.65 -7.34 -0.80
C LEU A 68 2.45 -6.39 -0.66
N ILE A 69 2.41 -5.60 0.42
CA ILE A 69 1.38 -4.58 0.63
C ILE A 69 1.43 -3.52 -0.47
N ARG A 70 2.63 -3.04 -0.85
CA ARG A 70 2.78 -2.08 -1.97
C ARG A 70 2.27 -2.67 -3.29
N LYS A 71 2.60 -3.92 -3.61
CA LYS A 71 2.09 -4.62 -4.81
C LYS A 71 0.57 -4.73 -4.81
N ALA A 72 -0.05 -4.99 -3.66
CA ALA A 72 -1.50 -5.06 -3.53
C ALA A 72 -2.15 -3.70 -3.80
N LEU A 73 -1.58 -2.63 -3.26
CA LEU A 73 -2.02 -1.25 -3.48
C LEU A 73 -1.90 -0.84 -4.94
N GLU A 74 -0.80 -1.20 -5.61
CA GLU A 74 -0.63 -0.97 -7.04
C GLU A 74 -1.75 -1.62 -7.86
N LYS A 75 -2.08 -2.89 -7.61
CA LYS A 75 -3.20 -3.55 -8.28
C LYS A 75 -4.55 -2.87 -8.03
N ILE A 76 -4.78 -2.36 -6.83
CA ILE A 76 -5.98 -1.57 -6.50
C ILE A 76 -6.00 -0.28 -7.33
N TYR A 77 -4.86 0.40 -7.49
CA TYR A 77 -4.76 1.59 -8.33
C TYR A 77 -5.04 1.31 -9.79
N GLU A 78 -4.51 0.22 -10.34
CA GLU A 78 -4.81 -0.18 -11.72
C GLU A 78 -6.31 -0.41 -11.92
N ILE A 79 -6.99 -1.07 -10.97
CA ILE A 79 -8.45 -1.26 -11.01
C ILE A 79 -9.18 0.09 -10.98
N ARG A 80 -8.76 1.01 -10.11
CA ARG A 80 -9.34 2.36 -10.01
C ARG A 80 -9.13 3.15 -11.30
N SER A 81 -7.95 3.08 -11.92
CA SER A 81 -7.64 3.72 -13.21
C SER A 81 -8.57 3.23 -14.31
N ILE A 82 -8.70 1.91 -14.47
CA ILE A 82 -9.59 1.31 -15.48
C ILE A 82 -11.04 1.75 -15.27
N LYS A 83 -11.52 1.80 -14.01
CA LYS A 83 -12.88 2.28 -13.72
C LYS A 83 -13.03 3.77 -14.06
N ASN A 84 -12.02 4.59 -13.78
CA ASN A 84 -12.05 6.00 -14.10
C ASN A 84 -12.03 6.26 -15.61
N GLU A 85 -11.17 5.57 -16.36
CA GLU A 85 -11.09 5.64 -17.83
C GLU A 85 -12.42 5.26 -18.49
N ARG A 86 -13.04 4.15 -18.06
CA ARG A 86 -14.36 3.75 -18.55
C ARG A 86 -15.44 4.78 -18.27
N ARG A 87 -15.39 5.43 -17.09
CA ARG A 87 -16.31 6.53 -16.73
C ARG A 87 -16.13 7.74 -17.65
N ILE A 88 -14.88 8.11 -17.98
CA ILE A 88 -14.59 9.22 -18.89
C ILE A 88 -15.09 8.89 -20.31
N GLN A 89 -14.80 7.69 -20.81
CA GLN A 89 -15.28 7.23 -22.13
C GLN A 89 -16.82 7.25 -22.21
N ALA A 90 -17.51 6.74 -21.19
CA ALA A 90 -18.98 6.75 -21.16
C ALA A 90 -19.57 8.17 -21.15
N LYS A 91 -18.89 9.14 -20.53
CA LYS A 91 -19.29 10.55 -20.61
C LYS A 91 -19.07 11.15 -21.99
N GLN A 92 -17.95 10.85 -22.63
CA GLN A 92 -17.64 11.35 -23.98
C GLN A 92 -18.58 10.75 -25.03
N ALA A 93 -19.06 9.51 -24.83
CA ALA A 93 -19.99 8.82 -25.71
C ALA A 93 -21.48 9.12 -25.44
N GLY A 94 -21.81 9.78 -24.32
CA GLY A 94 -23.18 10.05 -23.87
C GLY A 94 -23.72 11.44 -24.18
N ASN A 95 -25.05 11.58 -24.14
CA ASN A 95 -25.80 12.80 -24.47
C ASN A 95 -25.38 14.01 -23.61
N LYS A 96 -25.15 15.18 -24.24
CA LYS A 96 -24.72 16.45 -23.63
C LYS A 96 -25.83 17.14 -22.80
N GLU A 97 -26.70 16.38 -22.16
CA GLU A 97 -27.71 16.96 -21.28
C GLU A 97 -27.03 17.63 -20.08
N ALA A 98 -27.51 18.81 -19.72
CA ALA A 98 -27.00 19.56 -18.58
C ALA A 98 -27.07 18.68 -17.32
N ILE A 99 -25.91 18.28 -16.79
CA ILE A 99 -25.82 17.50 -15.56
C ILE A 99 -26.44 18.33 -14.44
N ARG A 100 -27.52 17.83 -13.83
CA ARG A 100 -28.15 18.49 -12.69
C ARG A 100 -27.13 18.66 -11.56
N ARG A 101 -27.15 19.82 -10.88
CA ARG A 101 -26.23 20.17 -9.80
C ARG A 101 -26.00 19.05 -8.79
N GLY A 102 -27.05 18.37 -8.33
CA GLY A 102 -26.94 17.27 -7.36
C GLY A 102 -26.14 16.07 -7.89
N ALA A 103 -26.37 15.68 -9.14
CA ALA A 103 -25.62 14.59 -9.78
C ALA A 103 -24.14 14.97 -9.98
N LEU A 104 -23.87 16.22 -10.34
CA LEU A 104 -22.51 16.75 -10.46
C LEU A 104 -21.78 16.74 -9.11
N MET A 105 -22.39 17.25 -8.04
CA MET A 105 -21.77 17.29 -6.72
C MET A 105 -21.45 15.89 -6.19
N LYS A 106 -22.38 14.94 -6.37
CA LYS A 106 -22.13 13.53 -6.01
C LYS A 106 -20.94 12.96 -6.77
N MET A 107 -20.83 13.28 -8.06
CA MET A 107 -19.71 12.83 -8.88
C MET A 107 -18.37 13.43 -8.45
N LEU A 108 -18.34 14.73 -8.11
CA LEU A 108 -17.13 15.39 -7.59
C LEU A 108 -16.71 14.77 -6.26
N GLN A 109 -17.66 14.55 -5.36
CA GLN A 109 -17.41 13.90 -4.07
C GLN A 109 -16.83 12.50 -4.24
N THR A 110 -17.42 11.67 -5.12
CA THR A 110 -16.89 10.34 -5.44
C THR A 110 -15.48 10.44 -6.04
N SER A 111 -15.25 11.38 -6.95
CA SER A 111 -13.93 11.60 -7.56
C SER A 111 -12.88 11.91 -6.50
N ALA A 112 -13.17 12.82 -5.58
CA ALA A 112 -12.27 13.21 -4.49
C ALA A 112 -11.95 12.03 -3.55
N GLN A 113 -12.94 11.22 -3.19
CA GLN A 113 -12.77 10.03 -2.34
C GLN A 113 -11.93 8.92 -2.99
N THR A 114 -11.85 8.91 -4.32
CA THR A 114 -11.12 7.88 -5.08
C THR A 114 -9.74 8.32 -5.55
N LEU A 115 -9.30 9.53 -5.19
CA LEU A 115 -7.94 10.00 -5.50
C LEU A 115 -6.91 9.02 -4.93
N PRO A 116 -5.84 8.70 -5.69
CA PRO A 116 -4.80 7.80 -5.22
C PRO A 116 -4.03 8.43 -4.06
N LEU A 117 -3.70 7.62 -3.07
CA LEU A 117 -2.83 8.04 -1.98
C LEU A 117 -1.37 7.86 -2.43
N TRP A 118 -0.56 8.90 -2.30
CA TRP A 118 0.88 8.75 -2.47
C TRP A 118 1.46 8.01 -1.27
N ILE A 119 2.30 7.01 -1.54
CA ILE A 119 2.98 6.20 -0.54
C ILE A 119 4.47 6.17 -0.90
N GLY A 120 5.26 7.01 -0.24
CA GLY A 120 6.70 7.08 -0.44
C GLY A 120 7.48 5.98 0.26
N LYS A 121 8.72 5.78 -0.19
CA LYS A 121 9.74 5.06 0.57
C LYS A 121 10.38 5.99 1.60
N SER A 122 11.01 5.42 2.62
CA SER A 122 11.72 6.22 3.64
C SER A 122 12.76 7.13 2.98
N GLY A 123 12.76 8.41 3.35
CA GLY A 123 13.68 9.42 2.82
C GLY A 123 13.31 9.99 1.44
N VAL A 124 12.16 9.61 0.85
CA VAL A 124 11.71 10.16 -0.43
C VAL A 124 10.64 11.22 -0.20
N GLU A 125 10.84 12.40 -0.77
CA GLU A 125 9.86 13.49 -0.73
C GLU A 125 8.64 13.21 -1.63
N PRO A 126 7.45 13.71 -1.25
CA PRO A 126 6.26 13.62 -2.11
C PRO A 126 6.49 14.36 -3.44
N PRO A 127 6.02 13.80 -4.57
CA PRO A 127 6.21 14.40 -5.88
C PRO A 127 5.35 15.66 -6.06
N PRO A 128 5.63 16.47 -7.09
CA PRO A 128 4.78 17.59 -7.49
C PRO A 128 3.31 17.18 -7.62
N LEU A 129 2.39 18.06 -7.21
CA LEU A 129 0.93 17.83 -7.20
C LEU A 129 0.43 16.78 -6.18
N CYS A 130 1.31 16.23 -5.35
CA CYS A 130 0.89 15.39 -4.23
C CYS A 130 0.38 16.27 -3.08
N GLY A 131 -0.93 16.31 -2.86
CA GLY A 131 -1.53 17.06 -1.76
C GLY A 131 -1.27 18.56 -1.88
N ALA A 132 -0.51 19.14 -0.95
CA ALA A 132 -0.17 20.56 -0.94
C ALA A 132 1.11 20.91 -1.71
N ILE A 133 1.82 19.91 -2.27
CA ILE A 133 3.06 20.14 -3.01
C ILE A 133 2.73 20.83 -4.35
N PRO A 134 3.38 21.95 -4.69
CA PRO A 134 3.10 22.69 -5.91
C PRO A 134 3.44 21.88 -7.16
N ALA A 135 2.92 22.34 -8.30
CA ALA A 135 3.33 21.85 -9.60
C ALA A 135 4.79 22.26 -9.90
N ASP A 136 5.45 21.49 -10.76
CA ASP A 136 6.71 21.93 -11.36
C ASP A 136 6.46 23.16 -12.26
N PHE A 137 7.45 24.03 -12.42
CA PHE A 137 7.35 25.25 -13.22
C PHE A 137 7.04 24.97 -14.69
N SER A 138 7.48 23.82 -15.21
CA SER A 138 7.19 23.39 -16.58
C SER A 138 5.92 22.56 -16.72
N TYR A 139 5.11 22.43 -15.67
CA TYR A 139 3.93 21.57 -15.69
C TYR A 139 2.81 22.18 -16.55
N VAL A 140 2.33 21.40 -17.52
CA VAL A 140 1.13 21.70 -18.30
C VAL A 140 0.10 20.60 -18.05
N ALA A 141 -1.08 20.98 -17.56
CA ALA A 141 -2.15 20.03 -17.27
C ALA A 141 -2.65 19.36 -18.55
N LYS A 142 -2.85 18.04 -18.51
CA LYS A 142 -3.48 17.30 -19.62
C LYS A 142 -4.96 17.65 -19.69
N VAL A 143 -5.44 18.00 -20.87
CA VAL A 143 -6.87 18.13 -21.14
C VAL A 143 -7.46 16.73 -21.31
N VAL A 144 -8.54 16.44 -20.57
CA VAL A 144 -9.20 15.12 -20.47
C VAL A 144 -10.57 15.15 -21.15
#